data_AF-A0A958V593-F1
#
_entry.id   AF-A0A958V593-F1
#
_cell.length_a   1.000
_cell.length_b   1.000
_cell.length_c   1.000
_cell.angle_alpha   90.00
_cell.angle_beta   90.00
_cell.angle_gamma   90.00
#
_symmetry.space_group_name_H-M   'P 1'
#
loop_
_entity.id
_entity.type
_entity.pdbx_description
1 polymer ?
#
loop_
_entity_poly.entity_id
_entity_poly.type
_entity_poly.pdbx_seq_one_letter_code
_entity_poly.pdbx_strand_id
1 'polypeptide(L)'
;MKQLSFFLLIIPLLTYSQNRNEKYHNGAFNNNIDFFAMAKVQNKTNSNYLPGIKGSPYLYNTWNNCKIYPSDSKPNFSIPCNYNVYADQFEIKVGDDLYILNPESVKSLIVDQKTFIPYKGPNGG
;
A
#
# COMPACT_ATOMS: atom_id res chain seq x y z
N MET A 1 -28.72 -43.54 52.24
CA MET A 1 -28.54 -42.11 51.88
C MET A 1 -27.71 -42.07 50.60
N LYS A 2 -28.25 -41.47 49.54
CA LYS A 2 -27.72 -41.49 48.17
C LYS A 2 -26.43 -40.68 48.08
N GLN A 3 -25.34 -41.28 47.61
CA GLN A 3 -24.15 -40.54 47.16
C GLN A 3 -24.47 -39.90 45.81
N LEU A 4 -24.34 -38.57 45.74
CA LEU A 4 -24.57 -37.77 44.55
C LEU A 4 -23.23 -37.58 43.84
N SER A 5 -23.00 -38.31 42.74
CA SER A 5 -21.83 -38.15 41.89
C SER A 5 -21.86 -36.80 41.17
N PHE A 6 -20.89 -35.93 41.42
CA PHE A 6 -20.71 -34.68 40.69
C PHE A 6 -19.77 -34.92 39.49
N PHE A 7 -20.33 -34.98 38.28
CA PHE A 7 -19.57 -35.10 37.04
C PHE A 7 -19.18 -33.69 36.58
N LEU A 8 -17.91 -33.30 36.80
CA LEU A 8 -17.39 -32.00 36.36
C LEU A 8 -17.03 -32.08 34.87
N LEU A 9 -17.87 -31.49 34.02
CA LEU A 9 -17.69 -31.45 32.57
C LEU A 9 -16.75 -30.28 32.22
N ILE A 10 -15.47 -30.59 32.00
CA ILE A 10 -14.47 -29.61 31.55
C ILE A 10 -14.59 -29.49 30.03
N ILE A 11 -15.12 -28.37 29.56
CA ILE A 11 -15.17 -28.01 28.14
C ILE A 11 -13.83 -27.33 27.79
N PRO A 12 -13.01 -27.86 26.87
CA PRO A 12 -11.84 -27.13 26.39
C PRO A 12 -12.30 -25.98 25.48
N LEU A 13 -11.99 -24.75 25.89
CA LEU A 13 -12.11 -23.56 25.06
C LEU A 13 -11.11 -23.68 23.89
N LEU A 14 -11.63 -23.89 22.67
CA LEU A 14 -10.84 -23.82 21.45
C LEU A 14 -10.45 -22.36 21.19
N THR A 15 -9.29 -21.95 21.69
CA THR A 15 -8.68 -20.67 21.33
C THR A 15 -8.17 -20.76 19.89
N TYR A 16 -8.93 -20.23 18.94
CA TYR A 16 -8.41 -19.95 17.60
C TYR A 16 -7.41 -18.79 17.71
N SER A 17 -6.13 -19.12 17.83
CA SER A 17 -5.07 -18.15 17.56
C SER A 17 -5.08 -17.87 16.06
N GLN A 18 -5.48 -16.67 15.65
CA GLN A 18 -5.34 -16.24 14.27
C GLN A 18 -3.85 -16.02 14.00
N ASN A 19 -3.19 -17.07 13.54
CA ASN A 19 -1.82 -16.98 13.07
C ASN A 19 -1.84 -16.25 11.71
N ARG A 20 -1.53 -14.94 11.74
CA ARG A 20 -1.23 -14.20 10.52
C ARG A 20 0.11 -14.74 9.99
N ASN A 21 0.04 -15.62 8.99
CA ASN A 21 1.20 -15.97 8.18
C ASN A 21 1.60 -14.74 7.37
N GLU A 22 2.39 -13.84 7.97
CA GLU A 22 2.97 -12.71 7.27
C GLU A 22 4.06 -13.22 6.32
N LYS A 23 3.74 -13.22 5.03
CA LYS A 23 4.63 -13.72 3.96
C LYS A 23 5.77 -12.76 3.60
N TYR A 24 6.12 -11.80 4.46
CA TYR A 24 7.13 -10.78 4.15
C TYR A 24 7.98 -10.43 5.37
N HIS A 25 9.16 -11.06 5.46
CA HIS A 25 10.23 -10.68 6.39
C HIS A 25 10.95 -9.42 5.88
N ASN A 26 10.39 -8.23 6.09
CA ASN A 26 11.11 -6.96 6.01
C ASN A 26 10.39 -5.90 6.87
N GLY A 27 10.74 -5.83 8.16
CA GLY A 27 10.06 -5.00 9.17
C GLY A 27 10.03 -3.50 8.90
N ALA A 28 10.85 -2.97 7.98
CA ALA A 28 10.80 -1.57 7.58
C ALA A 28 9.65 -1.25 6.60
N PHE A 29 9.22 -2.21 5.77
CA PHE A 29 8.14 -1.99 4.80
C PHE A 29 6.75 -2.27 5.40
N ASN A 30 6.59 -3.29 6.25
CA ASN A 30 5.30 -3.60 6.88
C ASN A 30 4.76 -2.45 7.74
N ASN A 31 5.63 -1.78 8.50
CA ASN A 31 5.24 -0.64 9.33
C ASN A 31 4.82 0.60 8.52
N ASN A 32 5.23 0.68 7.25
CA ASN A 32 4.92 1.82 6.38
C ASN A 32 3.68 1.56 5.50
N ILE A 33 3.42 0.32 5.07
CA ILE A 33 2.24 0.00 4.23
C ILE A 33 0.92 0.30 4.95
N ASP A 34 0.79 -0.12 6.22
CA ASP A 34 -0.39 0.20 7.04
C ASP A 34 -0.52 1.71 7.28
N PHE A 35 0.61 2.43 7.30
CA PHE A 35 0.64 3.85 7.57
C PHE A 35 0.24 4.72 6.35
N PHE A 36 0.63 4.32 5.13
CA PHE A 36 0.29 5.05 3.91
C PHE A 36 -1.09 4.70 3.32
N ALA A 37 -1.88 3.85 4.01
CA ALA A 37 -3.16 3.34 3.53
C ALA A 37 -3.07 2.90 2.06
N MET A 38 -2.03 2.13 1.73
CA MET A 38 -1.69 1.79 0.35
C MET A 38 -2.71 0.82 -0.23
N ALA A 39 -3.46 1.27 -1.23
CA ALA A 39 -4.39 0.40 -1.94
C ALA A 39 -3.62 -0.42 -2.99
N LYS A 40 -3.75 -1.76 -2.95
CA LYS A 40 -3.26 -2.63 -4.00
C LYS A 40 -4.01 -2.34 -5.30
N VAL A 41 -3.29 -2.19 -6.41
CA VAL A 41 -3.90 -2.00 -7.73
C VAL A 41 -4.49 -3.34 -8.19
N GLN A 42 -5.81 -3.52 -8.06
CA GLN A 42 -6.47 -4.79 -8.38
C GLN A 42 -6.94 -4.90 -9.83
N ASN A 43 -7.18 -3.79 -10.54
CA ASN A 43 -7.61 -3.79 -11.93
C ASN A 43 -6.96 -2.64 -12.71
N LYS A 44 -6.10 -2.98 -13.67
CA LYS A 44 -5.69 -2.06 -14.75
C LYS A 44 -6.79 -2.06 -15.82
N THR A 45 -7.88 -1.35 -15.59
CA THR A 45 -8.84 -1.11 -16.66
C THR A 45 -8.23 -0.09 -17.63
N ASN A 46 -7.72 -0.57 -18.76
CA ASN A 46 -7.35 0.25 -19.93
C ASN A 46 -8.63 0.83 -20.58
N SER A 47 -9.43 1.61 -19.84
CA SER A 47 -10.75 2.05 -20.32
C SER A 47 -10.67 3.02 -21.51
N ASN A 48 -9.49 3.56 -21.82
CA ASN A 48 -9.27 4.52 -22.91
C ASN A 48 -8.21 4.04 -23.92
N TYR A 49 -8.18 2.73 -24.23
CA TYR A 49 -7.30 2.22 -25.27
C TYR A 49 -7.83 2.62 -26.66
N LEU A 50 -7.37 3.76 -27.19
CA LEU A 50 -7.55 4.09 -28.59
C LEU A 50 -6.76 3.08 -29.43
N PRO A 51 -7.40 2.29 -30.32
CA PRO A 51 -6.70 1.29 -31.11
C PRO A 51 -5.61 1.96 -31.96
N GLY A 52 -4.36 1.56 -31.75
CA GLY A 52 -3.19 2.07 -32.49
C GLY A 52 -2.10 2.73 -31.64
N ILE A 53 -2.37 3.08 -30.38
CA ILE A 53 -1.36 3.67 -29.49
C ILE A 53 -0.56 2.56 -28.80
N LYS A 54 0.70 2.37 -29.21
CA LYS A 54 1.68 1.51 -28.54
C LYS A 54 2.48 2.35 -27.55
N GLY A 55 2.55 1.93 -26.29
CA GLY A 55 3.32 2.64 -25.28
C GLY A 55 3.11 2.08 -23.88
N SER A 56 4.01 2.45 -22.98
CA SER A 56 3.84 2.24 -21.55
C SER A 56 2.86 3.29 -20.99
N PRO A 57 1.95 2.95 -20.07
CA PRO A 57 1.12 3.94 -19.37
C PRO A 57 1.93 4.77 -18.37
N TYR A 58 3.24 4.57 -18.30
CA TYR A 58 4.11 5.17 -17.32
C TYR A 58 4.95 6.31 -17.90
N LEU A 59 5.13 7.36 -17.11
CA LEU A 59 5.96 8.52 -17.45
C LEU A 59 7.43 8.14 -17.67
N TYR A 60 7.94 7.19 -16.88
CA TYR A 60 9.32 6.72 -16.98
C TYR A 60 9.37 5.31 -17.58
N ASN A 61 10.41 5.03 -18.38
CA ASN A 61 10.65 3.69 -18.97
C ASN A 61 11.04 2.64 -17.92
N THR A 62 11.51 3.08 -16.75
CA THR A 62 11.97 2.25 -15.64
C THR A 62 11.29 2.69 -14.35
N TRP A 63 11.17 1.76 -13.40
CA TRP A 63 10.79 2.08 -12.03
C TRP A 63 11.95 2.81 -11.35
N ASN A 64 11.75 4.08 -11.03
CA ASN A 64 12.79 4.93 -10.46
C ASN A 64 12.68 4.96 -8.94
N ASN A 65 13.81 5.10 -8.25
CA ASN A 65 13.78 5.20 -6.80
C ASN A 65 13.27 6.60 -6.40
N CYS A 66 12.10 6.65 -5.79
CA CYS A 66 11.42 7.89 -5.44
C CYS A 66 11.61 8.17 -3.97
N LYS A 67 12.04 9.38 -3.61
CA LYS A 67 12.13 9.82 -2.22
C LYS A 67 10.81 10.46 -1.80
N ILE A 68 10.10 9.80 -0.90
CA ILE A 68 8.77 10.20 -0.44
C ILE A 68 8.91 10.95 0.88
N TYR A 69 8.29 12.13 0.94
CA TYR A 69 8.18 12.97 2.12
C TYR A 69 6.75 12.87 2.65
N PRO A 70 6.54 12.23 3.80
CA PRO A 70 5.21 12.14 4.42
C PRO A 70 4.67 13.52 4.82
N SER A 71 3.35 13.64 4.90
CA SER A 71 2.66 14.84 5.41
C SER A 71 2.87 15.06 6.90
N ASP A 72 3.15 14.00 7.65
CA ASP A 72 3.41 14.06 9.09
C ASP A 72 4.91 14.10 9.40
N SER A 73 5.27 14.14 10.70
CA SER A 73 6.66 14.27 11.17
C SER A 73 7.51 13.01 10.99
N LYS A 74 7.15 12.12 10.07
CA LYS A 74 7.81 10.84 9.85
C LYS A 74 9.05 10.96 8.98
N PRO A 75 10.00 10.01 9.13
CA PRO A 75 11.15 9.96 8.25
C PRO A 75 10.71 9.78 6.80
N ASN A 76 11.44 10.44 5.90
CA ASN A 76 11.34 10.14 4.48
C ASN A 76 11.86 8.72 4.20
N PHE A 77 11.39 8.14 3.11
CA PHE A 77 11.81 6.82 2.66
C PHE A 77 11.95 6.81 1.14
N SER A 78 12.66 5.80 0.63
CA SER A 78 12.86 5.62 -0.80
C SER A 78 12.31 4.28 -1.26
N ILE A 79 11.55 4.31 -2.33
CA ILE A 79 10.92 3.12 -2.90
C ILE A 79 10.78 3.24 -4.43
N PRO A 80 10.88 2.14 -5.20
CA PRO A 80 10.61 2.18 -6.63
C PRO A 80 9.20 2.68 -6.92
N CYS A 81 9.09 3.72 -7.73
CA CYS A 81 7.82 4.31 -8.14
C CYS A 81 7.83 4.75 -9.61
N ASN A 82 6.64 4.97 -10.15
CA ASN A 82 6.45 5.54 -11.48
C ASN A 82 5.10 6.27 -11.55
N TYR A 83 4.99 7.25 -12.43
CA TYR A 83 3.74 7.98 -12.62
C TYR A 83 2.91 7.32 -13.71
N ASN A 84 1.71 6.87 -13.38
CA ASN A 84 0.75 6.34 -14.34
C ASN A 84 -0.05 7.51 -14.94
N VAL A 85 0.20 7.82 -16.21
CA VAL A 85 -0.44 8.97 -16.88
C VAL A 85 -1.92 8.75 -17.18
N TYR A 86 -2.39 7.50 -17.19
CA TYR A 86 -3.82 7.21 -17.41
C TYR A 86 -4.64 7.28 -16.12
N ALA A 87 -4.02 6.95 -14.99
CA ALA A 87 -4.64 7.02 -13.67
C ALA A 87 -4.32 8.33 -12.93
N ASP A 88 -3.50 9.20 -13.51
CA ASP A 88 -3.07 10.49 -12.96
C ASP A 88 -2.51 10.39 -11.52
N GLN A 89 -1.69 9.36 -11.27
CA GLN A 89 -1.20 9.06 -9.92
C GLN A 89 0.14 8.34 -9.93
N PHE A 90 0.87 8.43 -8.81
CA PHE A 90 2.06 7.62 -8.57
C PHE A 90 1.68 6.20 -8.12
N GLU A 91 2.27 5.22 -8.80
CA GLU A 91 2.27 3.83 -8.38
C GLU A 91 3.64 3.49 -7.79
N ILE A 92 3.61 2.66 -6.75
CA ILE A 92 4.78 2.13 -6.06
C ILE A 92 4.88 0.65 -6.37
N LYS A 93 6.11 0.19 -6.67
CA LYS A 93 6.41 -1.23 -6.90
C LYS A 93 7.06 -1.86 -5.68
N VAL A 94 6.42 -2.90 -5.13
CA VAL A 94 6.94 -3.73 -4.04
C VAL A 94 6.93 -5.19 -4.51
N GLY A 95 8.10 -5.74 -4.81
CA GLY A 95 8.20 -7.03 -5.49
C GLY A 95 7.54 -6.93 -6.87
N ASP A 96 6.55 -7.79 -7.12
CA ASP A 96 5.75 -7.80 -8.35
C ASP A 96 4.41 -7.05 -8.21
N ASP A 97 4.09 -6.58 -7.00
CA ASP A 97 2.84 -5.90 -6.72
C ASP A 97 2.96 -4.38 -6.88
N LEU A 98 1.83 -3.76 -7.24
CA LEU A 98 1.67 -2.32 -7.40
C LEU A 98 0.71 -1.75 -6.35
N TYR A 99 1.09 -0.60 -5.80
CA TYR A 99 0.38 0.08 -4.74
C TYR A 99 0.25 1.56 -5.05
N ILE A 100 -0.80 2.20 -4.55
CA ILE A 100 -1.02 3.65 -4.68
C ILE A 100 -0.80 4.28 -3.31
N LEU A 101 -0.11 5.42 -3.27
CA LEU A 101 -0.01 6.22 -2.04
C LEU A 101 -1.30 6.99 -1.80
N ASN A 102 -1.76 7.05 -0.55
CA ASN A 102 -2.79 8.01 -0.18
C ASN A 102 -2.23 9.45 -0.32
N PRO A 103 -2.79 10.31 -1.20
CA PRO A 103 -2.29 11.67 -1.44
C PRO A 103 -2.31 12.55 -0.18
N GLU A 104 -3.21 12.30 0.78
CA GLU A 104 -3.26 13.04 2.04
C GLU A 104 -2.06 12.75 2.95
N SER A 105 -1.53 11.52 2.86
CA SER A 105 -0.39 11.06 3.68
C SER A 105 0.97 11.51 3.15
N VAL A 106 1.01 12.13 1.97
CA VAL A 106 2.24 12.52 1.27
C VAL A 106 2.30 14.03 1.11
N LYS A 107 3.39 14.65 1.60
CA LYS A 107 3.69 16.07 1.38
C LYS A 107 4.26 16.30 -0.01
N SER A 108 5.24 15.49 -0.38
CA SER A 108 5.89 15.57 -1.68
C SER A 108 6.64 14.28 -2.02
N LEU A 109 6.96 14.14 -3.30
CA LEU A 109 7.75 13.05 -3.84
C LEU A 109 8.84 13.62 -4.75
N ILE A 110 10.08 13.16 -4.58
CA ILE A 110 11.20 13.54 -5.44
C ILE A 110 11.60 12.34 -6.29
N VAL A 111 11.60 12.51 -7.61
CA VAL A 111 12.06 11.53 -8.58
C VAL A 111 12.70 12.27 -9.76
N ASP A 112 13.87 11.81 -10.21
CA ASP A 112 14.59 12.42 -11.34
C ASP A 112 14.80 13.95 -11.16
N GLN A 113 15.23 14.35 -9.95
CA GLN A 113 15.43 15.75 -9.53
C GLN A 113 14.19 16.65 -9.61
N LYS A 114 13.01 16.09 -9.93
CA LYS A 114 11.72 16.78 -9.96
C LYS A 114 10.97 16.53 -8.67
N THR A 115 10.30 17.58 -8.18
CA THR A 115 9.43 17.50 -7.01
C THR A 115 7.99 17.47 -7.47
N PHE A 116 7.25 16.47 -7.01
CA PHE A 116 5.82 16.30 -7.24
C PHE A 116 5.09 16.54 -5.92
N ILE A 117 3.99 17.27 -5.98
CA ILE A 117 3.14 17.58 -4.83
C ILE A 117 1.75 17.01 -5.15
N PRO A 118 1.19 16.12 -4.31
CA PRO A 118 -0.15 15.62 -4.52
C PRO A 118 -1.17 16.76 -4.55
N TYR A 119 -2.11 16.70 -5.49
CA TYR A 119 -3.23 17.64 -5.53
C TYR A 119 -4.24 17.29 -4.43
N LYS A 120 -4.54 18.23 -3.53
CA LYS A 120 -5.43 18.01 -2.37
C LYS A 120 -6.88 18.48 -2.60
N GLY A 121 -7.21 18.94 -3.81
CA GLY A 121 -8.53 19.52 -4.09
C GLY A 121 -8.80 20.83 -3.35
N PRO A 122 -9.93 21.50 -3.63
CA PRO A 122 -10.30 22.77 -3.00
C PRO A 122 -10.69 22.66 -1.52
N ASN A 123 -10.88 21.45 -0.98
CA ASN A 123 -11.29 21.20 0.41
C ASN A 123 -10.21 20.53 1.27
N GLY A 124 -9.01 20.32 0.73
CA GLY A 124 -7.89 19.67 1.42
C GLY A 124 -6.92 20.66 2.02
N GLY A 125 -7.30 21.28 3.15
CA GLY A 125 -6.42 22.01 4.08
C GLY A 125 -5.99 23.41 3.67
#